data_AF-A0A7Y5FGK8-F1
#
_entry.id   AF-A0A7Y5FGK8-F1
#
_cell.length_a   1.000
_cell.length_b   1.000
_cell.length_c   1.000
_cell.angle_alpha   90.00
_cell.angle_beta   90.00
_cell.angle_gamma   90.00
#
_symmetry.space_group_name_H-M   'P 1'
#
loop_
_entity.id
_entity.type
_entity.pdbx_description
1 polymer ?
#
loop_
_entity_poly.entity_id
_entity_poly.type
_entity_poly.pdbx_seq_one_letter_code
_entity_poly.pdbx_strand_id
1 'polypeptide(L)' 'SYALKQQVLDNATSSCIGCGICVTVCPMDTLSFRETDGHAHAAPVKLTNRQGQVVG' A
#
# COMPACT_ATOMS: atom_id res chain seq x y z
N SER A 1 10.71 -11.32 2.39
CA SER A 1 9.29 -10.93 2.57
C SER A 1 9.13 -9.48 2.14
N TYR A 2 8.07 -9.14 1.40
CA TYR A 2 7.81 -7.78 0.91
C TYR A 2 7.76 -6.74 2.05
N ALA A 3 7.27 -7.16 3.23
CA ALA A 3 7.21 -6.33 4.44
C ALA A 3 8.58 -5.81 4.93
N LEU A 4 9.68 -6.52 4.67
CA LEU A 4 11.02 -6.12 5.12
C LEU A 4 11.74 -5.20 4.13
N LYS A 5 11.22 -5.05 2.90
CA LYS A 5 11.97 -4.43 1.80
C LYS A 5 11.67 -2.95 1.58
N GLN A 6 10.75 -2.35 2.35
CA GLN A 6 10.29 -0.97 2.21
C GLN A 6 10.02 -0.55 0.75
N GLN A 7 9.65 -1.52 -0.11
CA GLN A 7 9.40 -1.28 -1.53
C GLN A 7 7.94 -0.93 -1.75
N VAL A 8 7.68 -0.13 -2.78
CA VAL A 8 6.32 0.22 -3.22
C VAL A 8 5.56 -1.06 -3.60
N LEU A 9 4.35 -1.23 -3.07
CA LEU A 9 3.50 -2.38 -3.36
C LEU A 9 2.50 -2.02 -4.47
N ASP A 10 2.97 -2.07 -5.72
CA ASP A 10 2.22 -1.75 -6.93
C ASP A 10 2.09 -2.95 -7.88
N ASN A 11 1.14 -2.90 -8.83
CA ASN A 11 0.92 -3.99 -9.79
C ASN A 11 2.04 -4.13 -10.86
N ALA A 12 2.93 -3.16 -11.02
CA ALA A 12 4.04 -3.24 -11.97
C ALA A 12 5.28 -3.91 -11.37
N THR A 13 5.55 -3.71 -10.06
CA THR A 13 6.74 -4.26 -9.38
C THR A 13 6.43 -5.37 -8.37
N SER A 14 5.15 -5.60 -8.08
CA SER A 14 4.67 -6.66 -7.17
C SER A 14 3.44 -7.38 -7.74
N SER A 15 3.10 -8.55 -7.20
CA SER A 15 1.87 -9.28 -7.54
C SER A 15 0.60 -8.68 -6.89
N CYS A 16 0.61 -7.39 -6.59
CA CYS A 16 -0.48 -6.71 -5.90
C CYS A 16 -1.67 -6.51 -6.85
N ILE A 17 -2.78 -7.17 -6.53
CA ILE A 17 -4.05 -7.08 -7.28
C ILE A 17 -5.04 -6.07 -6.71
N GLY A 18 -4.65 -5.30 -5.68
CA GLY A 18 -5.53 -4.30 -5.06
C GLY A 18 -6.66 -4.87 -4.19
N CYS A 19 -6.55 -6.11 -3.69
CA CYS A 19 -7.63 -6.75 -2.91
C CYS A 19 -7.90 -6.15 -1.53
N GLY A 20 -6.96 -5.37 -0.98
CA GLY A 20 -7.14 -4.66 0.30
C GLY A 20 -6.95 -5.49 1.56
N ILE A 21 -6.79 -6.82 1.47
CA ILE A 21 -6.63 -7.69 2.64
C ILE A 21 -5.45 -7.24 3.51
N CYS A 22 -4.33 -6.87 2.90
CA CYS A 22 -3.14 -6.40 3.63
C CYS A 22 -3.41 -5.12 4.45
N VAL A 23 -4.29 -4.23 3.99
CA VAL A 23 -4.73 -3.03 4.72
C VAL A 23 -5.61 -3.46 5.90
N THR A 24 -6.63 -4.28 5.64
CA THR A 24 -7.61 -4.71 6.66
C THR A 24 -6.98 -5.49 7.81
N VAL A 25 -6.00 -6.35 7.54
CA VAL A 25 -5.39 -7.20 8.58
C VAL A 25 -4.20 -6.53 9.28
N CYS A 26 -3.78 -5.33 8.86
CA CYS A 26 -2.59 -4.68 9.41
C CYS A 26 -2.86 -4.20 10.84
N PRO A 27 -2.24 -4.79 11.88
CA PRO A 27 -2.49 -4.38 13.27
C PRO A 27 -1.87 -3.02 13.61
N MET A 28 -0.94 -2.54 12.78
CA MET A 28 -0.27 -1.25 12.94
C MET A 28 -1.00 -0.11 12.25
N ASP A 29 -1.99 -0.41 11.39
CA ASP A 29 -2.73 0.61 10.62
C ASP A 29 -1.81 1.56 9.83
N THR A 30 -0.76 0.98 9.21
CA THR A 30 0.30 1.72 8.49
C THR A 30 0.20 1.56 6.98
N LEU A 31 -0.91 1.03 6.47
CA LEU A 31 -1.11 0.74 5.05
C LEU A 31 -2.37 1.41 4.56
N SER A 32 -2.27 2.17 3.47
CA SER A 32 -3.43 2.80 2.82
C SER A 32 -3.31 2.74 1.30
N PHE A 33 -4.44 2.66 0.62
CA PHE A 33 -4.47 2.89 -0.82
C PHE A 33 -4.26 4.38 -1.12
N ARG A 34 -3.61 4.69 -2.24
CA ARG A 34 -3.62 6.07 -2.74
C ARG A 34 -5.04 6.45 -3.14
N GLU A 35 -5.50 7.58 -2.63
CA GLU A 35 -6.55 8.35 -3.29
C GLU A 35 -5.99 8.74 -4.66
N THR A 36 -6.66 8.26 -5.71
CA THR A 36 -6.38 8.71 -7.08
C THR A 36 -7.59 9.47 -7.53
N ASP A 37 -7.37 10.70 -8.00
CA ASP A 37 -8.37 11.51 -8.67
C ASP A 37 -8.84 10.77 -9.93
N GLY A 38 -9.89 9.96 -9.79
CA GLY A 38 -10.81 9.60 -10.86
C GLY A 38 -10.65 8.25 -11.57
N HIS A 39 -9.47 7.65 -11.79
CA HIS A 39 -9.40 6.58 -12.79
C HIS A 39 -8.27 5.52 -12.63
N ALA A 40 -8.28 4.68 -11.59
CA ALA A 40 -7.65 3.34 -11.66
C ALA A 40 -7.98 2.46 -10.44
N HIS A 41 -8.57 1.29 -10.66
CA HIS A 41 -8.78 0.24 -9.65
C HIS A 41 -7.47 -0.49 -9.24
N ALA A 42 -6.30 0.09 -9.51
CA ALA A 42 -4.99 -0.55 -9.32
C ALA A 42 -3.98 0.38 -8.63
N ALA A 43 -4.47 1.22 -7.71
CA ALA A 43 -3.60 2.10 -6.95
C ALA A 43 -2.67 1.28 -6.02
N PRO A 44 -1.38 1.63 -5.94
CA PRO A 44 -0.47 0.93 -5.05
C PRO A 44 -0.80 1.19 -3.59
N VAL A 45 -0.56 0.19 -2.75
CA VAL A 45 -0.61 0.36 -1.31
C VAL A 45 0.62 1.15 -0.88
N LYS A 46 0.41 2.22 -0.13
CA LYS A 46 1.47 3.00 0.48
C LYS A 46 1.67 2.56 1.92
N LEU A 47 2.94 2.44 2.30
CA LEU A 47 3.36 2.37 3.69
C LEU A 47 3.39 3.80 4.23
N THR A 48 2.72 4.02 5.36
CA THR A 48 2.77 5.29 6.10
C THR A 48 3.35 5.05 7.49
N ASN A 49 4.07 6.02 8.02
CA ASN A 49 4.45 6.02 9.43
C ASN A 49 3.24 6.41 10.31
N ARG A 50 3.42 6.39 11.64
CA ARG A 50 2.39 6.82 12.61
C ARG A 50 1.99 8.30 12.49
N GLN A 51 2.76 9.11 11.77
CA GLN A 51 2.48 10.51 11.49
C GLN A 51 1.76 10.67 10.14
N GLY A 52 1.36 9.56 9.48
CA GLY A 52 0.67 9.56 8.19
C GLY A 52 1.58 9.87 6.99
N GLN A 53 2.90 9.96 7.19
CA GLN A 53 3.83 10.25 6.11
C GLN A 53 4.16 8.97 5.34
N VAL A 54 4.14 9.07 4.01
CA VAL A 54 4.54 7.97 3.14
C VAL A 54 6.02 7.65 3.38
N VAL A 55 6.29 6.40 3.73
CA VAL A 55 7.66 5.89 3.92
C VAL A 55 7.94 4.89 2.81
N GLY A 56 9.00 5.15 2.04
CA GLY A 56 9.45 4.35 0.92
C GLY A 56 10.93 4.54 0.69
#